data_AF-A0A2E7LQ04-F1
#
_entry.id   AF-A0A2E7LQ04-F1
#
_cell.length_a   1.000
_cell.length_b   1.000
_cell.length_c   1.000
_cell.angle_alpha   90.00
_cell.angle_beta   90.00
_cell.angle_gamma   90.00
#
_symmetry.space_group_name_H-M   'P 1'
#
loop_
_entity.id
_entity.type
_entity.pdbx_description
1 polymer ?
#
loop_
_entity_poly.entity_id
_entity_poly.type
_entity_poly.pdbx_seq_one_letter_code
_entity_poly.pdbx_strand_id
1 'polypeptide(L)'
;MMFELLFLCELLFWVGAMYLSIFEWIKVRDIKSNEKNDFFIPAGFLAIVFVGSLFLEIPIFSAFCAIAFLPLIIALVMTGLAQDKQKSDGDLTYNVGDRFWVIPNEDVSLSADQEAFIGKEGEIDEVNHDRTVSMTFSGGSEAELPIQCLSNTPPNSEKPENKGWWTK
;
A
#
# COMPACT_ATOMS: atom_id res chain seq x y z
N MET A 1 -9.70 -40.10 -8.79
CA MET A 1 -10.05 -39.56 -7.45
C MET A 1 -8.88 -38.92 -6.70
N MET A 2 -7.88 -39.65 -6.20
CA MET A 2 -6.79 -39.04 -5.39
C MET A 2 -5.93 -38.05 -6.19
N PHE A 3 -5.61 -38.38 -7.45
CA PHE A 3 -4.83 -37.52 -8.35
C PHE A 3 -5.59 -36.23 -8.76
N GLU A 4 -6.90 -36.33 -9.03
CA GLU A 4 -7.74 -35.18 -9.38
C GLU A 4 -7.93 -34.22 -8.20
N LEU A 5 -8.04 -34.76 -6.97
CA LEU A 5 -8.13 -33.95 -5.77
C LEU A 5 -6.82 -33.19 -5.49
N LEU A 6 -5.67 -33.85 -5.63
CA LEU A 6 -4.35 -33.21 -5.50
C LEU A 6 -4.17 -32.09 -6.52
N PHE A 7 -4.53 -32.34 -7.78
CA PHE A 7 -4.46 -31.34 -8.84
C PHE A 7 -5.37 -30.13 -8.57
N LEU A 8 -6.60 -30.36 -8.08
CA LEU A 8 -7.52 -29.28 -7.70
C LEU A 8 -6.96 -28.44 -6.54
N CYS A 9 -6.42 -29.09 -5.51
CA CYS A 9 -5.81 -28.38 -4.37
C CYS A 9 -4.62 -27.54 -4.79
N GLU A 10 -3.76 -28.06 -5.67
CA GLU A 10 -2.61 -27.31 -6.19
C GLU A 10 -3.07 -26.09 -7.00
N LEU A 11 -4.07 -26.25 -7.88
CA LEU A 11 -4.61 -25.14 -8.66
C LEU A 11 -5.22 -24.05 -7.75
N LEU A 12 -5.98 -24.44 -6.73
CA LEU A 12 -6.53 -23.50 -5.75
C LEU A 12 -5.43 -22.78 -4.96
N PHE A 13 -4.36 -23.48 -4.59
CA PHE A 13 -3.21 -22.88 -3.93
C PHE A 13 -2.53 -21.82 -4.81
N TRP A 14 -2.26 -22.13 -6.08
CA TRP A 14 -1.66 -21.18 -7.02
C TRP A 14 -2.54 -19.95 -7.26
N VAL A 15 -3.84 -20.15 -7.45
CA VAL A 15 -4.80 -19.04 -7.60
C VAL A 15 -4.82 -18.19 -6.34
N GLY A 16 -4.92 -18.82 -5.15
CA GLY A 16 -4.91 -18.12 -3.87
C GLY A 16 -3.63 -17.30 -3.66
N ALA A 17 -2.46 -17.89 -3.93
CA ALA A 17 -1.17 -17.21 -3.80
C ALA A 17 -1.05 -16.00 -4.76
N MET A 18 -1.50 -16.15 -6.01
CA MET A 18 -1.52 -15.05 -6.98
C MET A 18 -2.40 -13.90 -6.47
N TYR A 19 -3.58 -14.21 -5.94
CA TYR A 19 -4.47 -13.21 -5.38
C TYR A 19 -3.86 -12.49 -4.19
N LEU A 20 -3.31 -13.23 -3.23
CA LEU A 20 -2.64 -12.64 -2.06
C LEU A 20 -1.52 -11.69 -2.48
N SER A 21 -0.68 -12.12 -3.41
CA SER A 21 0.41 -11.29 -3.93
C SER A 21 -0.08 -9.98 -4.57
N ILE A 22 -1.16 -10.02 -5.34
CA ILE A 22 -1.75 -8.79 -5.92
C ILE A 22 -2.31 -7.88 -4.83
N PHE A 23 -3.00 -8.43 -3.83
CA PHE A 23 -3.54 -7.61 -2.73
C PHE A 23 -2.45 -6.99 -1.85
N GLU A 24 -1.38 -7.73 -1.56
CA GLU A 24 -0.20 -7.18 -0.87
C GLU A 24 0.45 -6.07 -1.69
N TRP A 25 0.58 -6.27 -3.02
CA TRP A 25 1.08 -5.24 -3.91
C TRP A 25 0.21 -3.97 -3.88
N ILE A 26 -1.13 -4.10 -3.90
CA ILE A 26 -2.05 -2.95 -3.80
C ILE A 26 -1.81 -2.19 -2.49
N LYS A 27 -1.71 -2.91 -1.35
CA LYS A 27 -1.48 -2.29 -0.04
C LYS A 27 -0.14 -1.57 0.04
N VAL A 28 0.94 -2.19 -0.45
CA VAL A 28 2.26 -1.55 -0.47
C VAL A 28 2.26 -0.34 -1.40
N ARG A 29 1.57 -0.42 -2.55
CA ARG A 29 1.49 0.70 -3.49
C ARG A 29 0.69 1.88 -2.93
N ASP A 30 -0.37 1.62 -2.15
CA ASP A 30 -1.17 2.64 -1.44
C ASP A 30 -0.33 3.45 -0.44
N ILE A 31 0.72 2.84 0.14
CA ILE A 31 1.64 3.54 1.04
C ILE A 31 2.70 4.36 0.26
N LYS A 32 3.09 3.87 -0.92
CA LYS A 32 4.19 4.43 -1.72
C LYS A 32 3.78 5.60 -2.61
N SER A 33 2.51 5.72 -2.96
CA SER A 33 2.04 6.65 -3.98
C SER A 33 0.70 7.25 -3.59
N ASN A 34 0.54 8.55 -3.87
CA ASN A 34 -0.74 9.27 -3.82
C ASN A 34 -1.33 9.48 -5.22
N GLU A 35 -0.82 8.76 -6.24
CA GLU A 35 -1.26 8.92 -7.63
C GLU A 35 -2.33 7.89 -7.97
N LYS A 36 -3.57 8.36 -8.11
CA LYS A 36 -4.74 7.57 -8.50
C LYS A 36 -4.54 6.70 -9.75
N ASN A 37 -3.76 7.20 -10.71
CA ASN A 37 -3.50 6.51 -11.97
C ASN A 37 -2.72 5.20 -11.78
N ASP A 38 -1.96 5.05 -10.68
CA ASP A 38 -1.24 3.81 -10.37
C ASP A 38 -2.19 2.62 -10.16
N PHE A 39 -3.44 2.88 -9.76
CA PHE A 39 -4.45 1.86 -9.57
C PHE A 39 -5.46 1.81 -10.72
N PHE A 40 -5.76 2.97 -11.32
CA PHE A 40 -6.77 3.07 -12.37
C PHE A 40 -6.30 2.44 -13.69
N ILE A 41 -5.01 2.54 -14.01
CA ILE A 41 -4.44 1.91 -15.21
C ILE A 41 -4.59 0.38 -15.16
N PRO A 42 -4.11 -0.34 -14.13
CA PRO A 42 -4.31 -1.78 -14.06
C PRO A 42 -5.80 -2.16 -13.93
N ALA A 43 -6.62 -1.38 -13.24
CA ALA A 43 -8.07 -1.61 -13.18
C ALA A 43 -8.73 -1.52 -14.56
N GLY A 44 -8.37 -0.50 -15.34
CA GLY A 44 -8.84 -0.30 -16.71
C GLY A 44 -8.43 -1.44 -17.62
N PHE A 45 -7.18 -1.92 -17.51
CA PHE A 45 -6.71 -3.08 -18.26
C PHE A 45 -7.54 -4.34 -17.94
N LEU A 46 -7.73 -4.65 -16.66
CA LEU A 46 -8.57 -5.78 -16.23
C LEU A 46 -10.02 -5.65 -16.71
N ALA A 47 -10.58 -4.44 -16.64
CA ALA A 47 -11.95 -4.17 -17.10
C ALA A 47 -12.10 -4.38 -18.61
N ILE A 48 -11.11 -3.97 -19.42
CA ILE A 48 -11.11 -4.21 -20.87
C ILE A 48 -11.09 -5.71 -21.17
N VAL A 49 -10.21 -6.47 -20.50
CA VAL A 49 -10.16 -7.93 -20.69
C VAL A 49 -11.47 -8.58 -20.24
N PHE A 50 -12.03 -8.16 -19.11
CA PHE A 50 -13.31 -8.66 -18.61
C PHE A 50 -14.44 -8.39 -19.62
N VAL A 51 -14.59 -7.15 -20.08
CA VAL A 51 -15.62 -6.79 -21.07
C VAL A 51 -15.42 -7.56 -22.38
N GLY A 52 -14.18 -7.69 -22.86
CA GLY A 52 -13.84 -8.50 -24.02
C GLY A 52 -14.28 -9.96 -23.87
N SER A 53 -14.12 -10.54 -22.68
CA SER A 53 -14.56 -11.93 -22.41
C SER A 53 -16.08 -12.13 -22.57
N LEU A 54 -16.88 -11.09 -22.30
CA LEU A 54 -18.34 -11.14 -22.45
C LEU A 54 -18.77 -11.25 -23.91
N PHE A 55 -17.98 -10.69 -24.84
CA PHE A 55 -18.25 -10.74 -26.28
C PHE A 55 -17.88 -12.07 -26.95
N LEU A 56 -17.17 -12.96 -26.26
CA LEU A 56 -16.74 -14.23 -26.82
C LEU A 56 -17.85 -15.29 -26.86
N GLU A 57 -19.03 -15.01 -26.29
CA GLU A 57 -20.18 -15.94 -26.21
C GLU A 57 -19.84 -17.32 -25.59
N ILE A 58 -18.78 -17.39 -24.77
CA ILE A 58 -18.39 -18.59 -24.01
C ILE A 58 -18.77 -18.36 -22.52
N PRO A 59 -19.94 -18.84 -22.05
CA PRO A 59 -20.48 -18.45 -20.75
C PRO A 59 -19.61 -18.87 -19.55
N ILE A 60 -18.92 -20.01 -19.68
CA ILE A 60 -18.05 -20.52 -18.62
C ILE A 60 -16.79 -19.66 -18.48
N PHE A 61 -16.23 -19.22 -19.61
CA PHE A 61 -15.04 -18.37 -19.62
C PHE A 61 -15.35 -16.98 -19.05
N SER A 62 -16.46 -16.37 -19.46
CA SER A 62 -16.89 -15.08 -18.92
C SER A 62 -17.22 -15.15 -17.43
N ALA A 63 -17.85 -16.23 -16.95
CA ALA A 63 -18.08 -16.43 -15.52
C ALA A 63 -16.77 -16.54 -14.73
N PHE A 64 -15.77 -17.24 -15.26
CA PHE A 64 -14.44 -17.31 -14.65
C PHE A 64 -13.78 -15.94 -14.60
N CYS A 65 -13.81 -15.17 -15.70
CA CYS A 65 -13.29 -13.81 -15.73
C CYS A 65 -14.01 -12.87 -14.75
N ALA A 66 -15.32 -13.04 -14.54
CA ALA A 66 -16.07 -12.26 -13.56
C ALA A 66 -15.56 -12.53 -12.13
N ILE A 67 -15.44 -13.80 -11.75
CA ILE A 67 -14.95 -14.20 -10.42
C ILE A 67 -13.49 -13.76 -10.24
N ALA A 68 -12.68 -13.88 -11.29
CA ALA A 68 -11.27 -13.53 -11.28
C ALA A 68 -11.04 -12.01 -11.17
N PHE A 69 -11.68 -11.22 -12.04
CA PHE A 69 -11.29 -9.82 -12.25
C PHE A 69 -12.14 -8.83 -11.47
N LEU A 70 -13.43 -9.09 -11.24
CA LEU A 70 -14.28 -8.09 -10.56
C LEU A 70 -13.77 -7.73 -9.15
N PRO A 71 -13.37 -8.67 -8.29
CA PRO A 71 -12.84 -8.32 -6.97
C PRO A 71 -11.58 -7.45 -7.05
N LEU A 72 -10.68 -7.76 -8.01
CA LEU A 72 -9.43 -7.01 -8.22
C LEU A 72 -9.69 -5.61 -8.78
N ILE A 73 -10.60 -5.49 -9.75
CA ILE A 73 -11.02 -4.20 -10.32
C ILE A 73 -11.60 -3.32 -9.21
N ILE A 74 -12.50 -3.87 -8.38
CA ILE A 74 -13.10 -3.13 -7.27
C ILE A 74 -12.03 -2.67 -6.28
N ALA A 75 -11.11 -3.56 -5.88
CA ALA A 75 -10.03 -3.21 -4.97
C ALA A 75 -9.16 -2.06 -5.50
N LEU A 76 -8.70 -2.17 -6.76
CA LEU A 76 -7.89 -1.13 -7.41
C LEU A 76 -8.64 0.20 -7.53
N VAL A 77 -9.90 0.18 -7.94
CA VAL A 77 -10.69 1.42 -8.06
C VAL A 77 -10.92 2.05 -6.69
N MET A 78 -11.26 1.27 -5.67
CA MET A 78 -11.49 1.80 -4.32
C MET A 78 -10.21 2.40 -3.72
N THR A 79 -9.07 1.71 -3.86
CA THR A 79 -7.77 2.25 -3.43
C THR A 79 -7.40 3.50 -4.23
N GLY A 80 -7.58 3.49 -5.55
CA GLY A 80 -7.33 4.65 -6.41
C GLY A 80 -8.20 5.87 -6.06
N LEU A 81 -9.46 5.66 -5.67
CA LEU A 81 -10.34 6.73 -5.22
C LEU A 81 -9.92 7.32 -3.88
N ALA A 82 -9.30 6.52 -3.00
CA ALA A 82 -8.78 7.00 -1.72
C ALA A 82 -7.57 7.93 -1.89
N GLN A 83 -6.81 7.79 -2.98
CA GLN A 83 -5.60 8.59 -3.26
C GLN A 83 -5.87 10.09 -3.35
N ASP A 84 -6.97 10.48 -3.99
CA ASP A 84 -7.34 11.90 -4.11
C ASP A 84 -7.56 12.53 -2.72
N LYS A 85 -8.12 11.74 -1.79
CA LYS A 85 -8.34 12.16 -0.40
C LYS A 85 -7.03 12.20 0.39
N GLN A 86 -6.21 11.16 0.31
CA GLN A 86 -4.90 11.13 0.96
C GLN A 86 -4.05 12.35 0.54
N LYS A 87 -4.06 12.66 -0.77
CA LYS A 87 -3.39 13.83 -1.33
C LYS A 87 -3.97 15.15 -0.82
N SER A 88 -5.29 15.25 -0.63
CA SER A 88 -5.92 16.46 -0.06
C SER A 88 -5.67 16.63 1.42
N ASP A 89 -5.62 15.52 2.16
CA ASP A 89 -5.37 15.48 3.61
C ASP A 89 -3.88 15.73 3.91
N GLY A 90 -3.02 15.68 2.90
CA GLY A 90 -1.58 15.91 3.01
C GLY A 90 -0.82 14.69 3.52
N ASP A 91 -1.39 13.50 3.34
CA ASP A 91 -0.78 12.24 3.76
C ASP A 91 0.57 12.04 3.08
N LEU A 92 1.56 11.68 3.89
CA LEU A 92 2.91 11.39 3.42
C LEU A 92 2.94 10.06 2.67
N THR A 93 3.72 10.03 1.58
CA THR A 93 4.08 8.80 0.87
C THR A 93 5.44 8.31 1.35
N TYR A 94 5.62 6.99 1.41
CA TYR A 94 6.83 6.39 1.95
C TYR A 94 7.48 5.50 0.90
N ASN A 95 8.66 5.87 0.41
CA ASN A 95 9.42 5.10 -0.57
C ASN A 95 10.75 4.61 -0.01
N VAL A 96 11.26 3.55 -0.61
CA VAL A 96 12.61 3.05 -0.29
C VAL A 96 13.63 4.14 -0.64
N GLY A 97 14.52 4.43 0.30
CA GLY A 97 15.51 5.52 0.24
C GLY A 97 15.01 6.86 0.80
N ASP A 98 13.71 7.00 1.12
CA ASP A 98 13.22 8.21 1.78
C ASP A 98 13.69 8.26 3.24
N ARG A 99 13.90 9.48 3.75
CA ARG A 99 14.33 9.71 5.13
C ARG A 99 13.24 10.35 5.95
N PHE A 100 13.00 9.79 7.13
CA PHE A 100 11.98 10.26 8.06
C PHE A 100 12.48 10.27 9.49
N TRP A 101 11.93 11.19 10.27
CA TRP A 101 12.14 11.29 11.71
C TRP A 101 11.09 10.48 12.46
N VAL A 102 11.52 9.77 13.49
CA VAL A 102 10.61 9.05 14.38
C VAL A 102 10.05 10.01 15.43
N ILE A 103 8.73 10.12 15.46
CA ILE A 103 7.97 10.94 16.40
C ILE A 103 7.02 10.08 17.23
N PRO A 104 6.72 10.46 18.48
CA PRO A 104 5.70 9.78 19.26
C PRO A 104 4.31 10.03 18.64
N ASN A 105 3.46 9.02 18.65
CA ASN A 105 2.05 9.14 18.27
C ASN A 105 1.19 8.60 19.41
N GLU A 106 0.17 9.35 19.83
CA GLU A 106 -0.73 8.95 20.93
C GLU A 106 -1.67 7.79 20.54
N ASP A 107 -1.95 7.64 19.24
CA ASP A 107 -2.85 6.60 18.71
C ASP A 107 -2.14 5.26 18.48
N VAL A 108 -0.81 5.23 18.48
CA VAL A 108 -0.01 4.03 18.18
C VAL A 108 1.10 3.86 19.21
N SER A 109 0.98 2.81 20.03
CA SER A 109 2.03 2.45 20.99
C SER A 109 3.22 1.84 20.28
N LEU A 110 4.40 2.42 20.46
CA LEU A 110 5.68 1.80 20.12
C LEU A 110 6.09 0.80 21.22
N SER A 111 6.89 -0.19 20.86
CA SER A 111 7.59 -1.04 21.82
C SER A 111 8.80 -0.32 22.42
N ALA A 112 9.31 -0.78 23.57
CA ALA A 112 10.45 -0.16 24.25
C ALA A 112 11.70 -0.04 23.34
N ASP A 113 11.92 -1.01 22.45
CA ASP A 113 13.04 -1.00 21.51
C ASP A 113 12.83 0.04 20.39
N GLN A 114 11.59 0.22 19.92
CA GLN A 114 11.22 1.23 18.93
C GLN A 114 11.25 2.65 19.50
N GLU A 115 10.86 2.83 20.77
CA GLU A 115 10.90 4.13 21.46
C GLU A 115 12.32 4.71 21.53
N ALA A 116 13.35 3.85 21.56
CA ALA A 116 14.76 4.28 21.55
C ALA A 116 15.18 4.99 20.25
N PHE A 117 14.34 4.95 19.21
CA PHE A 117 14.54 5.64 17.94
C PHE A 117 13.79 6.96 17.85
N ILE A 118 12.90 7.30 18.80
CA ILE A 118 12.23 8.59 18.85
C ILE A 118 13.28 9.71 18.83
N GLY A 119 13.09 10.69 17.95
CA GLY A 119 14.04 11.78 17.79
C GLY A 119 15.16 11.52 16.80
N LYS A 120 15.27 10.32 16.23
CA LYS A 120 16.29 9.97 15.23
C LYS A 120 15.71 9.98 13.82
N GLU A 121 16.57 10.30 12.86
CA GLU A 121 16.30 10.15 11.44
C GLU A 121 16.82 8.80 10.96
N GLY A 122 16.02 8.10 10.18
CA GLY A 122 16.39 6.86 9.51
C GLY A 122 16.01 6.88 8.02
N GLU A 123 16.58 5.96 7.26
CA GLU A 123 16.29 5.75 5.84
C GLU A 123 15.44 4.50 5.67
N ILE A 124 14.41 4.55 4.83
CA ILE A 124 13.51 3.42 4.59
C ILE A 124 14.19 2.40 3.66
N ASP A 125 14.30 1.17 4.13
CA ASP A 125 14.80 0.04 3.34
C ASP A 125 13.66 -0.76 2.69
N GLU A 126 12.56 -0.92 3.40
CA GLU A 126 11.39 -1.68 2.96
C GLU A 126 10.08 -1.06 3.46
N VAL A 127 9.03 -1.22 2.66
CA VAL A 127 7.67 -0.79 3.00
C VAL A 127 6.78 -2.02 3.02
N ASN A 128 6.20 -2.30 4.18
CA ASN A 128 5.42 -3.50 4.43
C ASN A 128 3.93 -3.28 4.16
N HIS A 129 3.20 -4.37 3.96
CA HIS A 129 1.78 -4.35 3.59
C HIS A 129 0.83 -4.03 4.76
N ASP A 130 1.35 -4.03 5.99
CA ASP A 130 0.66 -3.76 7.25
C ASP A 130 0.82 -2.31 7.74
N ARG A 131 1.31 -1.42 6.87
CA ARG A 131 1.57 0.00 7.16
C ARG A 131 2.72 0.23 8.14
N THR A 132 3.69 -0.68 8.17
CA THR A 132 5.01 -0.44 8.77
C THR A 132 6.07 -0.25 7.69
N VAL A 133 7.22 0.29 8.09
CA VAL A 133 8.42 0.40 7.26
C VAL A 133 9.62 -0.10 8.03
N SER A 134 10.52 -0.80 7.34
CA SER A 134 11.83 -1.17 7.86
C SER A 134 12.80 -0.02 7.59
N MET A 135 13.47 0.46 8.64
CA MET A 135 14.36 1.61 8.54
C MET A 135 15.74 1.34 9.12
N THR A 136 16.78 1.81 8.43
CA THR A 136 18.17 1.83 8.90
C THR A 136 18.53 3.21 9.44
N PHE A 137 19.12 3.23 10.63
CA PHE A 137 19.54 4.44 11.34
C PHE A 137 21.06 4.65 11.27
N SER A 138 21.49 5.89 11.55
CA SER A 138 22.91 6.21 11.69
C SER A 138 23.57 5.32 12.76
N GLY A 139 24.50 4.46 12.31
CA GLY A 139 25.13 3.43 13.14
C GLY A 139 24.81 1.98 12.71
N GLY A 140 23.96 1.79 11.71
CA GLY A 140 23.63 0.46 11.17
C GLY A 140 22.61 -0.32 12.00
N SER A 141 21.93 0.35 12.93
CA SER A 141 20.78 -0.21 13.64
C SER A 141 19.55 -0.20 12.73
N GLU A 142 18.80 -1.29 12.74
CA GLU A 142 17.55 -1.43 11.98
C GLU A 142 16.36 -1.50 12.95
N ALA A 143 15.24 -0.91 12.55
CA ALA A 143 13.96 -1.06 13.25
C ALA A 143 12.78 -1.01 12.28
N GLU A 144 11.77 -1.82 12.55
CA GLU A 144 10.48 -1.73 11.89
C GLU A 144 9.59 -0.74 12.63
N LEU A 145 9.03 0.25 11.95
CA LEU A 145 8.26 1.33 12.55
C LEU A 145 6.92 1.57 11.83
N PRO A 146 5.84 1.83 12.57
CA PRO A 146 4.56 2.20 11.98
C PRO A 146 4.66 3.58 11.31
N ILE A 147 4.07 3.72 10.12
CA ILE A 147 4.15 4.97 9.34
C ILE A 147 3.55 6.18 10.07
N GLN A 148 2.61 5.95 11.00
CA GLN A 148 1.98 7.02 11.78
C GLN A 148 2.93 7.69 12.78
N CYS A 149 4.07 7.06 13.06
CA CYS A 149 5.13 7.60 13.91
C CYS A 149 6.26 8.26 13.10
N LEU A 150 6.04 8.54 11.82
CA LEU A 150 7.05 9.12 10.93
C LEU A 150 6.68 10.55 10.52
N SER A 151 7.70 11.40 10.47
CA SER A 151 7.58 12.81 10.14
C SER A 151 8.69 13.23 9.19
N ASN A 152 8.35 14.05 8.20
CA ASN A 152 9.32 14.69 7.31
C ASN A 152 10.01 15.90 7.96
N THR A 153 9.56 16.34 9.14
CA THR A 153 10.16 17.42 9.92
C THR A 153 10.77 16.89 11.23
N PRO A 154 11.93 17.44 11.65
CA PRO A 154 12.57 17.00 12.88
C PRO A 154 11.72 17.33 14.12
N PRO A 155 11.78 16.50 15.17
CA PRO A 155 11.14 16.80 16.44
C PRO A 155 11.81 18.06 17.03
N ASN A 156 11.00 19.06 17.38
CA ASN A 156 11.37 20.44 17.74
C ASN A 156 11.66 21.44 16.60
N SER A 157 11.42 21.14 15.32
CA SER A 157 11.14 22.26 14.41
C SER A 157 9.81 22.85 14.82
N GLU A 158 9.80 24.09 15.31
CA GLU A 158 8.58 24.90 15.38
C GLU A 158 7.77 24.64 14.11
N LYS A 159 6.52 24.19 14.26
CA LYS A 159 5.60 24.05 13.12
C LYS A 159 5.80 25.29 12.25
N PRO A 160 6.13 25.18 10.95
CA PRO A 160 6.09 26.37 10.12
C PRO A 160 4.67 26.89 10.24
N GLU A 161 4.51 28.04 10.92
CA GLU A 161 3.25 28.77 10.91
C GLU A 161 2.87 28.83 9.44
N ASN A 162 1.74 28.23 9.11
CA ASN A 162 1.17 28.28 7.79
C ASN A 162 0.77 29.74 7.55
N LYS A 163 1.74 30.59 7.17
CA LYS A 163 1.52 31.93 6.67
C LYS A 163 0.93 31.77 5.28
N GLY A 164 -0.35 31.39 5.26
CA GLY A 164 -1.16 31.42 4.07
C GLY A 164 -1.05 32.81 3.45
N TRP A 165 -0.71 32.86 2.17
CA TRP A 165 -0.58 34.09 1.37
C TRP A 165 -1.93 34.76 1.04
N TRP A 166 -2.95 34.57 1.88
CA TRP A 166 -4.28 35.13 1.68
C TRP A 166 -4.74 35.84 2.95
N THR A 167 -4.09 36.97 3.26
CA THR A 167 -4.77 38.09 3.92
C THR A 167 -5.01 39.18 2.89
N LYS A 168 -6.25 39.25 2.41
CA LYS A 168 -6.89 40.45 1.91
C LYS A 168 -8.27 40.56 2.52
#